data_AF-A0ABD1K195-F1
#
_entry.id   AF-A0ABD1K195-F1
#
_cell.length_a   1.000
_cell.length_b   1.000
_cell.length_c   1.000
_cell.angle_alpha   90.00
_cell.angle_beta   90.00
_cell.angle_gamma   90.00
#
_symmetry.space_group_name_H-M   'P 1'
#
loop_
_entity.id
_entity.type
_entity.pdbx_description
1 polymer ?
#
loop_
_entity_poly.entity_id
_entity_poly.type
_entity_poly.pdbx_seq_one_letter_code
_entity_poly.pdbx_strand_id
1 'polypeptide(L)'
;MQLKVLQQFSQKNTRQNFVQSSGAGTRKSIGVLLLVSPGSKRGFETQKERLINSFGFSIHIRVWTMDNVEVFDSPGKGRGLRAVRELWAGDVLFIEPSYAAVVFDSMAGNVCHGCFRRQQKLQRCGSCKFAQYCDRTCQRAAWDEHKVECAAIKAYDKVPNENIRLAARVIWRLDKEGGIVSDLQLTTIDSLEDHVSDMPEEDLQQLKIDIHNFLDYWPRTSKPHNVDSISHILGVINCNGFTVSDQRGLQAVGVGLFPNLCLVNHDCWPNCTVILNNGKVELRSLGNVKEGEEITVSYVDYLNLSQERKRLLKDQYFFDCTCEHCTTGTNDDLKMAGKVVDGVKVPDEQVKEVTEYSLDMLKKMEQARVDGKYHEVVKICRECLERQEPVLADTHIYQLRMWSTASEVLSYLQYFSEAATYARKMVDGYLKLYHPNNGALGMATMRAGVTHWQAGLIEVGHGMICKAYSIIMITHGPTHPITKDLEAMRQQTEMELRMFKQNEFVYHQMREAALKNQPMSMQAEPVEEGIKNLFRRK
;
A
#
# COMPACT_ATOMS: atom_id res chain seq x y z
N MET A 1 7.57 -6.07 -12.71
CA MET A 1 7.48 -7.55 -12.54
C MET A 1 6.31 -7.94 -11.65
N GLN A 2 6.23 -7.48 -10.39
CA GLN A 2 5.08 -7.70 -9.48
C GLN A 2 3.72 -7.36 -10.12
N LEU A 3 3.65 -6.24 -10.86
CA LEU A 3 2.47 -5.86 -11.64
C LEU A 3 2.14 -6.86 -12.76
N LYS A 4 3.14 -7.40 -13.46
CA LYS A 4 2.94 -8.38 -14.54
C LYS A 4 2.50 -9.74 -13.98
N VAL A 5 3.00 -10.12 -12.81
CA VAL A 5 2.57 -11.31 -12.06
C VAL A 5 1.08 -11.17 -11.70
N LEU A 6 0.68 -10.06 -11.06
CA LEU A 6 -0.74 -9.77 -10.76
C LEU A 6 -1.61 -9.51 -12.02
N GLN A 7 -1.04 -8.99 -13.11
CA GLN A 7 -1.75 -8.82 -14.39
C GLN A 7 -1.93 -10.14 -15.15
N GLN A 8 -0.95 -11.05 -15.12
CA GLN A 8 -1.10 -12.40 -15.64
C GLN A 8 -2.23 -13.13 -14.89
N PHE A 9 -2.37 -12.90 -13.58
CA PHE A 9 -3.46 -13.46 -12.77
C PHE A 9 -4.84 -12.86 -13.12
N SER A 10 -4.92 -11.59 -13.51
CA SER A 10 -6.16 -10.94 -13.95
C SER A 10 -6.53 -11.26 -15.41
N GLN A 11 -5.55 -11.39 -16.31
CA GLN A 11 -5.76 -11.56 -17.76
C GLN A 11 -6.05 -13.01 -18.19
N LYS A 12 -5.54 -14.04 -17.48
CA LYS A 12 -5.92 -15.43 -17.77
C LYS A 12 -7.39 -15.72 -17.40
N ASN A 13 -7.96 -14.98 -16.44
CA ASN A 13 -9.31 -15.20 -15.91
C ASN A 13 -10.44 -14.52 -16.70
N THR A 14 -10.14 -13.84 -17.81
CA THR A 14 -11.16 -13.23 -18.70
C THR A 14 -11.46 -14.06 -19.95
N ARG A 15 -10.81 -15.21 -20.14
CA ARG A 15 -10.95 -16.05 -21.34
C ARG A 15 -11.66 -17.38 -21.17
N GLN A 16 -12.17 -17.69 -19.97
CA GLN A 16 -13.05 -18.85 -19.77
C GLN A 16 -14.33 -18.39 -19.08
N ASN A 17 -15.46 -18.74 -19.70
CA ASN A 17 -16.85 -18.54 -19.27
C ASN A 17 -17.53 -17.23 -19.69
N PHE A 18 -18.07 -17.22 -20.92
CA PHE A 18 -19.36 -16.60 -21.22
C PHE A 18 -20.06 -17.40 -22.34
N VAL A 19 -20.81 -18.43 -21.94
CA VAL A 19 -21.90 -19.01 -22.74
C VAL A 19 -23.08 -19.23 -21.79
N GLN A 20 -24.16 -18.45 -22.02
CA GLN A 20 -25.55 -18.63 -21.55
C GLN A 20 -25.79 -18.56 -20.02
N SER A 21 -26.91 -18.09 -19.47
CA SER A 21 -28.25 -17.74 -19.97
C SER A 21 -28.90 -16.72 -19.01
N SER A 22 -29.83 -15.94 -19.54
CA SER A 22 -30.67 -14.97 -18.84
C SER A 22 -31.70 -15.66 -17.92
N GLY A 23 -31.72 -15.27 -16.64
CA GLY A 23 -32.74 -15.64 -15.65
C GLY A 23 -32.87 -14.56 -14.58
N ALA A 24 -34.10 -14.14 -14.30
CA ALA A 24 -34.45 -12.90 -13.61
C ALA A 24 -34.32 -12.94 -12.08
N GLY A 25 -34.09 -11.76 -11.49
CA GLY A 25 -34.73 -11.37 -10.22
C GLY A 25 -33.89 -11.35 -8.95
N THR A 26 -33.05 -10.32 -8.75
CA THR A 26 -32.63 -9.88 -7.40
C THR A 26 -32.41 -8.36 -7.35
N ARG A 27 -32.98 -7.73 -6.31
CA ARG A 27 -33.04 -6.29 -6.04
C ARG A 27 -31.65 -5.64 -6.03
N LYS A 28 -31.44 -4.62 -6.88
CA LYS A 28 -30.23 -3.77 -6.87
C LYS A 28 -30.39 -2.66 -5.84
N SER A 29 -29.50 -2.60 -4.85
CA SER A 29 -29.27 -1.42 -4.03
C SER A 29 -28.59 -0.34 -4.88
N ILE A 30 -29.28 0.76 -5.15
CA ILE A 30 -28.72 1.93 -5.85
C ILE A 30 -28.10 2.84 -4.78
N GLY A 31 -26.77 2.90 -4.74
CA GLY A 31 -26.08 3.95 -3.99
C GLY A 31 -26.14 5.25 -4.75
N VAL A 32 -26.87 6.25 -4.24
CA VAL A 32 -26.89 7.61 -4.79
C VAL A 32 -25.78 8.42 -4.12
N LEU A 33 -24.79 8.86 -4.91
CA LEU A 33 -23.76 9.80 -4.47
C LEU A 33 -24.28 11.23 -4.67
N LEU A 34 -24.71 11.89 -3.59
CA LEU A 34 -25.03 13.32 -3.61
C LEU A 34 -23.79 14.12 -3.23
N LEU A 35 -23.22 14.85 -4.20
CA LEU A 35 -22.26 15.93 -3.95
C LEU A 35 -23.07 17.18 -3.56
N VAL A 36 -22.96 17.64 -2.31
CA VAL A 36 -23.56 18.90 -1.86
C VAL A 36 -22.44 19.91 -1.60
N SER A 37 -22.57 21.11 -2.18
CA SER A 37 -21.62 22.21 -2.00
C SER A 37 -21.67 22.78 -0.57
N PRO A 38 -20.54 23.29 -0.04
CA PRO A 38 -20.46 23.77 1.34
C PRO A 38 -21.20 25.10 1.49
N GLY A 39 -22.12 25.22 2.45
CA GLY A 39 -22.75 26.51 2.75
C GLY A 39 -24.02 26.54 3.60
N SER A 40 -24.64 25.42 4.00
CA SER A 40 -25.85 25.49 4.84
C SER A 40 -26.08 24.22 5.66
N LYS A 41 -25.70 24.23 6.95
CA LYS A 41 -26.07 23.16 7.90
C LYS A 41 -27.60 22.96 7.98
N ARG A 42 -28.40 24.03 7.84
CA ARG A 42 -29.88 23.96 7.93
C ARG A 42 -30.57 23.37 6.69
N GLY A 43 -29.97 23.49 5.51
CA GLY A 43 -30.52 22.90 4.27
C GLY A 43 -30.31 21.38 4.17
N PHE A 44 -29.29 20.87 4.88
CA PHE A 44 -28.93 19.45 4.87
C PHE A 44 -29.88 18.58 5.71
N GLU A 45 -30.28 19.03 6.90
CA GLU A 45 -31.23 18.30 7.76
C GLU A 45 -32.61 18.18 7.10
N THR A 46 -33.08 19.24 6.44
CA THR A 46 -34.37 19.25 5.73
C THR A 46 -34.39 18.36 4.48
N GLN A 47 -33.26 18.20 3.77
CA GLN A 47 -33.17 17.25 2.65
C GLN A 47 -33.03 15.79 3.11
N LYS A 48 -32.32 15.56 4.22
CA LYS A 48 -32.16 14.25 4.85
C LYS A 48 -33.51 13.70 5.32
N GLU A 49 -34.35 14.51 5.97
CA GLU A 49 -35.70 14.12 6.39
C GLU A 49 -36.62 13.82 5.19
N ARG A 50 -36.54 14.60 4.09
CA ARG A 50 -37.34 14.37 2.88
C ARG A 50 -36.98 13.05 2.18
N LEU A 51 -35.70 12.67 2.13
CA LEU A 51 -35.25 11.41 1.53
C LEU A 51 -35.59 10.19 2.39
N ILE A 52 -35.52 10.31 3.73
CA ILE A 52 -35.92 9.27 4.68
C ILE A 52 -37.43 9.00 4.56
N ASN A 53 -38.25 10.07 4.51
CA ASN A 53 -39.71 9.95 4.41
C ASN A 53 -40.20 9.43 3.06
N SER A 54 -39.41 9.57 1.99
CA SER A 54 -39.83 9.19 0.63
C SER A 54 -39.43 7.78 0.21
N PHE A 55 -38.46 7.13 0.88
CA PHE A 55 -37.94 5.82 0.45
C PHE A 55 -37.78 4.76 1.56
N GLY A 56 -38.00 5.09 2.84
CA GLY A 56 -38.03 4.08 3.91
C GLY A 56 -36.73 3.31 4.16
N PHE A 57 -35.59 3.77 3.63
CA PHE A 57 -34.28 3.18 3.85
C PHE A 57 -33.43 4.06 4.77
N SER A 58 -32.77 3.44 5.74
CA SER A 58 -31.76 4.09 6.58
C SER A 58 -30.47 4.30 5.79
N ILE A 59 -30.36 5.41 5.05
CA ILE A 59 -29.13 5.77 4.32
C ILE A 59 -28.06 6.19 5.35
N HIS A 60 -27.06 5.34 5.57
CA HIS A 60 -25.85 5.71 6.30
C HIS A 60 -24.97 6.59 5.40
N ILE A 61 -25.23 7.90 5.41
CA ILE A 61 -24.29 8.88 4.85
C ILE A 61 -23.16 9.03 5.88
N ARG A 62 -22.00 8.40 5.65
CA ARG A 62 -20.78 8.71 6.41
C ARG A 62 -20.34 10.12 6.00
N VAL A 63 -20.59 11.08 6.88
CA VAL A 63 -19.95 12.41 6.82
C VAL A 63 -18.52 12.20 7.32
N TRP A 64 -17.52 12.56 6.53
CA TRP A 64 -16.12 12.50 6.93
C TRP A 64 -15.84 13.68 7.86
N THR A 65 -15.49 13.39 9.10
CA THR A 65 -15.19 14.40 10.11
C THR A 65 -13.83 14.12 10.73
N MET A 66 -13.17 15.16 11.25
CA MET A 66 -11.92 15.05 12.01
C MET A 66 -12.17 14.72 13.49
N ASP A 67 -13.36 14.22 13.83
CA ASP A 67 -13.81 14.05 15.23
C ASP A 67 -13.14 12.86 15.96
N ASN A 68 -12.16 12.20 15.34
CA ASN A 68 -11.46 11.06 15.92
C ASN A 68 -10.06 11.42 16.43
N VAL A 69 -9.54 12.59 16.05
CA VAL A 69 -8.18 13.01 16.34
C VAL A 69 -8.14 14.50 16.69
N GLU A 70 -7.15 14.88 17.49
CA GLU A 70 -6.82 16.28 17.72
C GLU A 70 -5.31 16.49 17.69
N VAL A 71 -4.89 17.71 17.37
CA VAL A 71 -3.48 18.12 17.42
C VAL A 71 -3.08 18.30 18.87
N PHE A 72 -1.92 17.78 19.23
CA PHE A 72 -1.31 18.01 20.53
C PHE A 72 0.20 18.21 20.40
N ASP A 73 0.83 18.76 21.44
CA ASP A 73 2.28 18.83 21.56
C ASP A 73 2.79 17.50 22.10
N SER A 74 3.49 16.76 21.25
CA SER A 74 4.07 15.45 21.54
C SER A 74 5.47 15.62 22.13
N PRO A 75 5.70 15.22 23.40
CA PRO A 75 6.95 15.48 24.10
C PRO A 75 8.17 14.98 23.31
N GLY A 76 9.03 15.93 22.90
CA GLY A 76 10.27 15.64 22.16
C GLY A 76 10.09 15.25 20.69
N LYS A 77 8.86 15.32 20.15
CA LYS A 77 8.54 15.05 18.74
C LYS A 77 7.87 16.23 18.03
N GLY A 78 7.67 17.35 18.72
CA GLY A 78 6.93 18.49 18.19
C GLY A 78 5.43 18.19 18.13
N ARG A 79 4.75 18.62 17.07
CA ARG A 79 3.30 18.36 16.92
C ARG A 79 3.04 16.88 16.66
N GLY A 80 1.90 16.39 17.16
CA GLY A 80 1.38 15.06 16.84
C GLY A 80 -0.14 15.07 16.75
N LEU A 81 -0.71 13.93 16.37
CA LEU A 81 -2.14 13.64 16.53
C LEU A 81 -2.35 12.65 17.66
N ARG A 82 -3.40 12.83 18.46
CA ARG A 82 -3.84 11.84 19.45
C ARG A 82 -5.31 11.49 19.28
N ALA A 83 -5.70 10.29 19.70
CA ALA A 83 -7.08 9.84 19.64
C ALA A 83 -7.96 10.61 20.64
N VAL A 84 -9.14 11.06 20.23
CA VAL A 84 -10.12 11.72 21.14
C VAL A 84 -11.18 10.76 21.69
N ARG A 85 -11.10 9.48 21.28
CA ARG A 85 -11.95 8.39 21.75
C ARG A 85 -11.26 7.05 21.49
N GLU A 86 -11.78 5.98 22.07
CA GLU A 86 -11.32 4.62 21.77
C GLU A 86 -11.61 4.24 20.31
N LEU A 87 -10.64 3.61 19.66
CA LEU A 87 -10.70 3.14 18.26
C LEU A 87 -10.38 1.64 18.19
N TRP A 88 -11.01 0.93 17.26
CA TRP A 88 -10.82 -0.50 17.05
C TRP A 88 -10.13 -0.79 15.73
N ALA A 89 -9.53 -1.98 15.59
CA ALA A 89 -8.84 -2.37 14.37
C ALA A 89 -9.73 -2.20 13.12
N GLY A 90 -9.24 -1.43 12.14
CA GLY A 90 -9.91 -1.15 10.88
C GLY A 90 -10.82 0.08 10.87
N ASP A 91 -10.96 0.78 12.01
CA ASP A 91 -11.60 2.09 12.06
C ASP A 91 -10.85 3.09 11.19
N VAL A 92 -11.60 3.98 10.53
CA VAL A 92 -11.06 5.07 9.71
C VAL A 92 -11.02 6.31 10.58
N LEU A 93 -9.81 6.81 10.86
CA LEU A 93 -9.61 8.01 11.67
C LEU A 93 -10.02 9.24 10.87
N PHE A 94 -9.50 9.36 9.64
CA PHE A 94 -9.93 10.37 8.67
C PHE A 94 -9.61 9.95 7.23
N ILE A 95 -10.21 10.67 6.28
CA ILE A 95 -9.89 10.59 4.86
C ILE A 95 -9.53 11.98 4.36
N GLU A 96 -8.41 12.09 3.66
CA GLU A 96 -7.88 13.36 3.20
C GLU A 96 -7.53 13.31 1.69
N PRO A 97 -8.08 14.21 0.86
CA PRO A 97 -7.56 14.42 -0.50
C PRO A 97 -6.21 15.13 -0.46
N SER A 98 -5.39 14.95 -1.48
CA SER A 98 -4.12 15.69 -1.57
C SER A 98 -4.38 17.20 -1.68
N TYR A 99 -3.59 18.00 -0.96
CA TYR A 99 -3.49 19.44 -1.19
C TYR A 99 -2.89 19.75 -2.56
N ALA A 100 -1.84 19.02 -2.92
CA ALA A 100 -1.28 19.00 -4.27
C ALA A 100 -0.61 17.65 -4.47
N ALA A 101 -0.63 17.15 -5.71
CA ALA A 101 0.08 15.93 -6.08
C ALA A 101 0.55 16.00 -7.53
N VAL A 102 1.64 15.29 -7.82
CA VAL A 102 2.24 15.20 -9.16
C VAL A 102 2.66 13.77 -9.47
N VAL A 103 2.62 13.41 -10.75
CA VAL A 103 3.14 12.14 -11.26
C VAL A 103 4.66 12.21 -11.32
N PHE A 104 5.37 11.12 -11.01
CA PHE A 104 6.83 11.03 -11.19
C PHE A 104 7.22 11.12 -12.66
N ASP A 105 8.37 11.75 -12.94
CA ASP A 105 8.87 11.94 -14.31
C ASP A 105 8.99 10.61 -15.07
N SER A 106 9.51 9.57 -14.41
CA SER A 106 9.66 8.22 -14.96
C SER A 106 8.33 7.54 -15.35
N MET A 107 7.20 8.05 -14.86
CA MET A 107 5.87 7.45 -15.01
C MET A 107 4.89 8.32 -15.82
N ALA A 108 5.29 9.53 -16.22
CA ALA A 108 4.44 10.51 -16.88
C ALA A 108 3.76 10.01 -18.17
N GLY A 109 4.40 9.08 -18.89
CA GLY A 109 3.87 8.49 -20.13
C GLY A 109 2.81 7.40 -19.93
N ASN A 110 2.66 6.88 -18.71
CA ASN A 110 1.87 5.68 -18.42
C ASN A 110 0.86 5.88 -17.28
N VAL A 111 0.80 7.07 -16.70
CA VAL A 111 -0.05 7.42 -15.56
C VAL A 111 -0.90 8.66 -15.89
N CYS A 112 -2.19 8.57 -15.60
CA CYS A 112 -3.09 9.71 -15.67
C CYS A 112 -2.73 10.76 -14.62
N HIS A 113 -2.48 11.99 -15.04
CA HIS A 113 -2.14 13.13 -14.18
C HIS A 113 -3.33 13.68 -13.38
N GLY A 114 -4.56 13.24 -13.69
CA GLY A 114 -5.75 13.63 -12.93
C GLY A 114 -6.19 12.63 -11.86
N CYS A 115 -5.87 11.33 -12.02
CA CYS A 115 -6.36 10.29 -11.11
C CYS A 115 -5.32 9.26 -10.70
N PHE A 116 -4.06 9.42 -11.13
CA PHE A 116 -2.93 8.55 -10.83
C PHE A 116 -3.09 7.09 -11.26
N ARG A 117 -4.13 6.80 -12.05
CA ARG A 117 -4.36 5.46 -12.60
C ARG A 117 -3.43 5.20 -13.77
N ARG A 118 -2.84 4.01 -13.77
CA ARG A 118 -2.06 3.51 -14.90
C ARG A 118 -2.95 2.98 -15.99
N GLN A 119 -2.65 3.35 -17.24
CA GLN A 119 -3.35 2.87 -18.43
C GLN A 119 -2.39 2.71 -19.58
N GLN A 120 -2.68 1.77 -20.49
CA GLN A 120 -1.87 1.55 -21.70
C GLN A 120 -2.07 2.65 -22.75
N LYS A 121 -3.23 3.29 -22.76
CA LYS A 121 -3.58 4.36 -23.71
C LYS A 121 -4.08 5.56 -22.91
N LEU A 122 -3.34 6.65 -22.99
CA LEU A 122 -3.70 7.92 -22.37
C LEU A 122 -3.83 9.01 -23.44
N GLN A 123 -4.68 9.98 -23.16
CA GLN A 123 -4.92 11.15 -24.00
C GLN A 123 -4.05 12.31 -23.49
N ARG A 124 -3.11 12.74 -24.34
CA ARG A 124 -2.18 13.83 -24.03
C ARG A 124 -2.85 15.20 -24.18
N CYS A 125 -2.55 16.12 -23.28
CA CYS A 125 -2.96 17.51 -23.40
C CYS A 125 -2.40 18.13 -24.68
N GLY A 126 -3.27 18.65 -25.54
CA GLY A 126 -2.87 19.23 -26.83
C GLY A 126 -2.05 20.52 -26.72
N SER A 127 -2.11 21.21 -25.58
CA SER A 127 -1.42 22.49 -25.37
C SER A 127 0.02 22.30 -24.87
N CYS A 128 0.21 21.72 -23.68
CA CYS A 128 1.55 21.53 -23.11
C CYS A 128 2.28 20.29 -23.62
N LYS A 129 1.57 19.34 -24.25
CA LYS A 129 2.11 18.03 -24.70
C LYS A 129 2.80 17.21 -23.61
N PHE A 130 2.61 17.55 -22.34
CA PHE A 130 3.15 16.83 -21.18
C PHE A 130 2.06 16.00 -20.50
N ALA A 131 1.11 16.66 -19.85
CA ALA A 131 0.11 15.99 -19.02
C ALA A 131 -0.73 15.00 -19.83
N GLN A 132 -1.00 13.85 -19.24
CA GLN A 132 -1.75 12.75 -19.85
C GLN A 132 -2.94 12.35 -18.99
N TYR A 133 -4.04 11.96 -19.63
CA TYR A 133 -5.30 11.67 -18.94
C TYR A 133 -5.92 10.38 -19.45
N CYS A 134 -6.72 9.71 -18.62
CA CYS A 134 -7.52 8.56 -19.08
C CYS A 134 -8.41 8.95 -20.25
N ASP A 135 -9.09 10.09 -20.12
CA ASP A 135 -10.07 10.61 -21.06
C ASP A 135 -10.32 12.11 -20.79
N ARG A 136 -11.29 12.68 -21.51
CA ARG A 136 -11.74 14.07 -21.33
C ARG A 136 -12.34 14.34 -19.94
N THR A 137 -12.85 13.31 -19.25
CA THR A 137 -13.40 13.46 -17.90
C THR A 137 -12.29 13.76 -16.92
N CYS A 138 -11.21 12.98 -16.93
CA CYS A 138 -10.03 13.23 -16.09
C CYS A 138 -9.35 14.57 -16.45
N GLN A 139 -9.26 14.91 -17.74
CA GLN A 139 -8.69 16.19 -18.16
C GLN A 139 -9.48 17.39 -17.64
N ARG A 140 -10.82 17.33 -17.71
CA ARG A 140 -11.69 18.41 -17.21
C ARG A 140 -11.62 18.53 -15.69
N ALA A 141 -11.62 17.40 -14.98
CA ALA A 141 -11.52 17.38 -13.52
C ALA A 141 -10.19 17.97 -13.03
N ALA A 142 -9.08 17.70 -13.73
CA ALA A 142 -7.76 18.22 -13.38
C ALA A 142 -7.50 19.66 -13.87
N TRP A 143 -8.42 20.26 -14.64
CA TRP A 143 -8.12 21.51 -15.34
C TRP A 143 -7.88 22.69 -14.41
N ASP A 144 -8.55 22.76 -13.27
CA ASP A 144 -8.38 23.86 -12.31
C ASP A 144 -6.92 23.93 -11.80
N GLU A 145 -6.32 22.79 -11.47
CA GLU A 145 -4.90 22.69 -11.10
C GLU A 145 -3.98 22.76 -12.32
N HIS A 146 -4.31 22.06 -13.41
CA HIS A 146 -3.43 21.93 -14.57
C HIS A 146 -3.36 23.20 -15.42
N LYS A 147 -4.37 24.07 -15.43
CA LYS A 147 -4.41 25.23 -16.34
C LYS A 147 -3.17 26.12 -16.22
N VAL A 148 -2.75 26.41 -14.99
CA VAL A 148 -1.61 27.29 -14.70
C VAL A 148 -0.30 26.59 -15.06
N GLU A 149 -0.14 25.34 -14.62
CA GLU A 149 1.00 24.48 -14.96
C GLU A 149 1.13 24.27 -16.48
N CYS A 150 0.02 24.08 -17.19
CA CYS A 150 -0.01 23.90 -18.64
C CYS A 150 0.56 25.11 -19.38
N ALA A 151 0.22 26.31 -18.94
CA ALA A 151 0.75 27.55 -19.50
C ALA A 151 2.22 27.73 -19.14
N ALA A 152 2.60 27.43 -17.90
CA ALA A 152 3.98 27.50 -17.42
C ALA A 152 4.92 26.56 -18.20
N ILE A 153 4.58 25.28 -18.32
CA ILE A 153 5.35 24.28 -19.09
C ILE A 153 5.51 24.73 -20.55
N LYS A 154 4.44 25.25 -21.15
CA LYS A 154 4.50 25.74 -22.53
C LYS A 154 5.40 26.96 -22.70
N ALA A 155 5.41 27.87 -21.72
CA ALA A 155 6.25 29.06 -21.76
C ALA A 155 7.72 28.76 -21.46
N TYR A 156 7.98 27.81 -20.55
CA TYR A 156 9.32 27.36 -20.17
C TYR A 156 9.97 26.45 -21.23
N ASP A 157 9.17 25.84 -22.13
CA ASP A 157 9.58 24.93 -23.20
C ASP A 157 10.33 23.67 -22.73
N LYS A 158 10.20 23.35 -21.44
CA LYS A 158 10.74 22.15 -20.79
C LYS A 158 9.79 21.70 -19.68
N VAL A 159 9.94 20.46 -19.25
CA VAL A 159 9.23 19.91 -18.08
C VAL A 159 10.21 19.90 -16.91
N PRO A 160 9.95 20.66 -15.83
CA PRO A 160 10.75 20.58 -14.61
C PRO A 160 10.58 19.24 -13.91
N ASN A 161 11.51 18.93 -13.00
CA ASN A 161 11.42 17.72 -12.18
C ASN A 161 10.14 17.69 -11.31
N GLU A 162 9.75 16.51 -10.82
CA GLU A 162 8.56 16.38 -9.97
C GLU A 162 8.52 17.31 -8.75
N ASN A 163 9.65 17.54 -8.06
CA ASN A 163 9.69 18.39 -6.86
C ASN A 163 9.37 19.85 -7.20
N ILE A 164 9.95 20.38 -8.28
CA ILE A 164 9.67 21.74 -8.77
C ILE A 164 8.21 21.86 -9.22
N ARG A 165 7.68 20.85 -9.93
CA ARG A 165 6.27 20.84 -10.35
C ARG A 165 5.33 20.82 -9.14
N LEU A 166 5.65 20.03 -8.10
CA LEU A 166 4.85 19.97 -6.88
C LEU A 166 4.92 21.29 -6.12
N ALA A 167 6.12 21.87 -5.93
CA ALA A 167 6.30 23.18 -5.30
C ALA A 167 5.49 24.26 -6.02
N ALA A 168 5.49 24.25 -7.35
CA ALA A 168 4.72 25.22 -8.12
C ALA A 168 3.21 25.05 -7.93
N ARG A 169 2.70 23.81 -7.93
CA ARG A 169 1.28 23.53 -7.62
C ARG A 169 0.90 23.97 -6.22
N VAL A 170 1.77 23.73 -5.23
CA VAL A 170 1.54 24.17 -3.84
C VAL A 170 1.47 25.70 -3.77
N ILE A 171 2.45 26.41 -4.32
CA ILE A 171 2.51 27.88 -4.25
C ILE A 171 1.37 28.53 -5.03
N TRP A 172 1.03 28.04 -6.22
CA TRP A 172 -0.15 28.54 -6.95
C TRP A 172 -1.44 28.35 -6.17
N ARG A 173 -1.57 27.23 -5.44
CA ARG A 173 -2.74 26.97 -4.60
C ARG A 173 -2.76 27.87 -3.36
N LEU A 174 -1.61 28.07 -2.70
CA LEU A 174 -1.46 29.01 -1.60
C LEU A 174 -1.84 30.44 -2.01
N ASP A 175 -1.43 30.88 -3.20
CA ASP A 175 -1.78 32.22 -3.69
C ASP A 175 -3.26 32.38 -4.05
N LYS A 176 -3.91 31.30 -4.49
CA LYS A 176 -5.32 31.32 -4.90
C LYS A 176 -6.29 31.13 -3.73
N GLU A 177 -5.97 30.22 -2.82
CA GLU A 177 -6.89 29.70 -1.78
C GLU A 177 -6.36 29.92 -0.35
N GLY A 178 -5.08 30.27 -0.19
CA GLY A 178 -4.43 30.37 1.12
C GLY A 178 -3.96 29.02 1.68
N GLY A 179 -3.49 29.06 2.93
CA GLY A 179 -2.98 27.88 3.64
C GLY A 179 -4.04 26.87 4.07
N ILE A 180 -5.31 27.29 4.19
CA ILE A 180 -6.45 26.45 4.62
C ILE A 180 -7.43 26.30 3.46
N VAL A 181 -7.57 25.09 2.93
CA VAL A 181 -8.46 24.81 1.77
C VAL A 181 -9.71 23.99 2.14
N SER A 182 -9.85 23.62 3.42
CA SER A 182 -10.94 22.80 3.94
C SER A 182 -11.15 23.06 5.43
N ASP A 183 -12.39 23.05 5.89
CA ASP A 183 -12.76 23.13 7.32
C ASP A 183 -12.25 21.93 8.13
N LEU A 184 -11.84 20.86 7.45
CA LEU A 184 -11.28 19.64 8.06
C LEU A 184 -9.75 19.70 8.20
N GLN A 185 -9.11 20.82 7.87
CA GLN A 185 -7.65 20.94 7.91
C GLN A 185 -7.18 21.39 9.30
N LEU A 186 -6.30 20.62 9.92
CA LEU A 186 -5.76 20.82 11.27
C LEU A 186 -4.47 21.66 11.29
N THR A 187 -3.82 21.82 10.15
CA THR A 187 -2.56 22.59 9.99
C THR A 187 -2.49 23.20 8.61
N THR A 188 -1.71 24.26 8.42
CA THR A 188 -1.47 24.84 7.08
C THR A 188 -0.19 24.28 6.46
N ILE A 189 -0.10 24.27 5.13
CA ILE A 189 1.10 23.77 4.42
C ILE A 189 2.36 24.56 4.79
N ASP A 190 2.24 25.89 4.90
CA ASP A 190 3.32 26.82 5.29
C ASP A 190 3.74 26.72 6.76
N SER A 191 3.05 25.89 7.54
CA SER A 191 3.43 25.60 8.92
C SER A 191 4.04 24.21 9.09
N LEU A 192 4.14 23.41 8.02
CA LEU A 192 4.75 22.08 8.10
C LEU A 192 6.26 22.19 8.33
N GLU A 193 6.82 21.16 8.96
CA GLU A 193 8.26 21.10 9.23
C GLU A 193 9.05 20.93 7.94
N ASP A 194 10.15 21.67 7.78
CA ASP A 194 10.96 21.68 6.55
C ASP A 194 12.37 21.13 6.74
N HIS A 195 12.87 21.08 7.98
CA HIS A 195 14.24 20.68 8.33
C HIS A 195 15.36 21.27 7.46
N VAL A 196 15.14 22.41 6.80
CA VAL A 196 16.16 23.02 5.92
C VAL A 196 17.41 23.39 6.72
N SER A 197 17.25 23.76 7.98
CA SER A 197 18.37 24.11 8.87
C SER A 197 19.21 22.89 9.29
N ASP A 198 18.66 21.68 9.18
CA ASP A 198 19.30 20.43 9.59
C ASP A 198 19.95 19.70 8.39
N MET A 199 19.73 20.19 7.16
CA MET A 199 20.24 19.56 5.94
C MET A 199 21.78 19.58 5.86
N PRO A 200 22.42 18.47 5.46
CA PRO A 200 23.82 18.43 5.07
C PRO A 200 24.15 19.44 3.95
N GLU A 201 25.42 19.85 3.87
CA GLU A 201 25.87 20.83 2.87
C GLU A 201 25.63 20.38 1.42
N GLU A 202 25.75 19.08 1.12
CA GLU A 202 25.45 18.51 -0.20
C GLU A 202 23.97 18.69 -0.56
N ASP A 203 23.06 18.42 0.38
CA ASP A 203 21.62 18.58 0.18
C ASP A 203 21.22 20.05 0.07
N LEU A 204 21.87 20.95 0.82
CA LEU A 204 21.70 22.39 0.68
C LEU A 204 22.15 22.90 -0.70
N GLN A 205 23.21 22.33 -1.28
CA GLN A 205 23.63 22.65 -2.65
C GLN A 205 22.59 22.19 -3.67
N GLN A 206 22.05 20.99 -3.50
CA GLN A 206 20.98 20.48 -4.36
C GLN A 206 19.71 21.33 -4.25
N LEU A 207 19.31 21.73 -3.03
CA LEU A 207 18.19 22.62 -2.78
C LEU A 207 18.38 23.99 -3.47
N LYS A 208 19.58 24.56 -3.41
CA LYS A 208 19.91 25.80 -4.16
C LYS A 208 19.70 25.62 -5.66
N ILE A 209 20.11 24.49 -6.24
CA ILE A 209 19.89 24.19 -7.66
C ILE A 209 18.38 24.13 -7.97
N ASP A 210 17.61 23.44 -7.13
CA ASP A 210 16.16 23.33 -7.32
C ASP A 210 15.44 24.68 -7.18
N ILE A 211 15.89 25.58 -6.30
CA ILE A 211 15.37 26.95 -6.19
C ILE A 211 15.62 27.73 -7.49
N HIS A 212 16.82 27.66 -8.08
CA HIS A 212 17.10 28.34 -9.35
C HIS A 212 16.24 27.78 -10.48
N ASN A 213 16.14 26.45 -10.58
CA ASN A 213 15.29 25.80 -11.58
C ASN A 213 13.81 26.15 -11.40
N PHE A 214 13.35 26.28 -10.15
CA PHE A 214 12.00 26.75 -9.84
C PHE A 214 11.76 28.18 -10.33
N LEU A 215 12.69 29.10 -10.04
CA LEU A 215 12.58 30.50 -10.46
C LEU A 215 12.57 30.65 -11.99
N ASP A 216 13.35 29.83 -12.70
CA ASP A 216 13.37 29.78 -14.16
C ASP A 216 12.03 29.28 -14.74
N TYR A 217 11.41 28.31 -14.06
CA TYR A 217 10.10 27.76 -14.44
C TYR A 217 8.92 28.68 -14.07
N TRP A 218 9.05 29.45 -12.98
CA TRP A 218 7.97 30.25 -12.40
C TRP A 218 7.54 31.39 -13.35
N PRO A 219 6.28 31.41 -13.83
CA PRO A 219 5.85 32.41 -14.80
C PRO A 219 5.88 33.83 -14.23
N ARG A 220 6.38 34.79 -15.01
CA ARG A 220 6.40 36.23 -14.64
C ARG A 220 5.01 36.83 -14.39
N THR A 221 3.96 36.18 -14.87
CA THR A 221 2.56 36.53 -14.62
C THR A 221 2.04 36.07 -13.26
N SER A 222 2.75 35.15 -12.60
CA SER A 222 2.45 34.68 -11.24
C SER A 222 3.01 35.67 -10.22
N LYS A 223 2.47 35.64 -9.00
CA LYS A 223 2.98 36.46 -7.90
C LYS A 223 4.44 36.09 -7.61
N PRO A 224 5.35 37.06 -7.42
CA PRO A 224 6.73 36.79 -7.05
C PRO A 224 6.84 36.32 -5.60
N HIS A 225 7.75 35.39 -5.34
CA HIS A 225 8.07 34.85 -4.02
C HIS A 225 9.58 34.98 -3.76
N ASN A 226 9.98 35.14 -2.50
CA ASN A 226 11.39 35.21 -2.13
C ASN A 226 12.01 33.81 -2.04
N VAL A 227 13.33 33.76 -1.97
CA VAL A 227 14.10 32.50 -1.89
C VAL A 227 13.71 31.71 -0.64
N ASP A 228 13.51 32.38 0.50
CA ASP A 228 13.18 31.72 1.76
C ASP A 228 11.85 30.97 1.69
N SER A 229 10.80 31.58 1.12
CA SER A 229 9.49 30.92 0.94
C SER A 229 9.56 29.74 -0.03
N ILE A 230 10.36 29.83 -1.09
CA ILE A 230 10.54 28.73 -2.06
C ILE A 230 11.33 27.59 -1.40
N SER A 231 12.40 27.93 -0.69
CA SER A 231 13.23 27.00 0.07
C SER A 231 12.41 26.24 1.10
N HIS A 232 11.57 26.94 1.85
CA HIS A 232 10.66 26.36 2.84
C HIS A 232 9.72 25.33 2.19
N ILE A 233 9.03 25.68 1.09
CA ILE A 233 8.10 24.75 0.43
C ILE A 233 8.81 23.52 -0.14
N LEU A 234 10.02 23.67 -0.69
CA LEU A 234 10.81 22.54 -1.14
C LEU A 234 11.25 21.63 0.02
N GLY A 235 11.66 22.21 1.16
CA GLY A 235 11.94 21.47 2.38
C GLY A 235 10.71 20.73 2.91
N VAL A 236 9.54 21.39 2.95
CA VAL A 236 8.26 20.76 3.30
C VAL A 236 7.96 19.55 2.40
N ILE A 237 8.18 19.66 1.09
CA ILE A 237 8.00 18.54 0.16
C ILE A 237 8.93 17.38 0.48
N ASN A 238 10.20 17.64 0.78
CA ASN A 238 11.18 16.61 1.08
C ASN A 238 10.87 15.87 2.41
N CYS A 239 10.37 16.59 3.41
CA CYS A 239 10.10 16.04 4.74
C CYS A 239 8.70 15.41 4.87
N ASN A 240 7.73 15.86 4.07
CA ASN A 240 6.31 15.52 4.26
C ASN A 240 5.66 14.88 3.01
N GLY A 241 6.40 14.76 1.91
CA GLY A 241 5.91 14.20 0.66
C GLY A 241 5.49 12.73 0.82
N PHE A 242 4.21 12.45 0.57
CA PHE A 242 3.70 11.09 0.62
C PHE A 242 3.64 10.47 -0.77
N THR A 243 4.13 9.24 -0.89
CA THR A 243 4.12 8.50 -2.16
C THR A 243 2.69 8.12 -2.55
N VAL A 244 2.28 8.56 -3.73
CA VAL A 244 1.01 8.19 -4.36
C VAL A 244 1.21 6.90 -5.14
N SER A 245 0.35 5.91 -4.92
CA SER A 245 0.38 4.61 -5.58
C SER A 245 -0.66 4.49 -6.70
N ASP A 246 -0.42 3.57 -7.65
CA ASP A 246 -1.41 3.25 -8.68
C ASP A 246 -2.70 2.65 -8.10
N GLN A 247 -3.72 2.45 -8.94
CA GLN A 247 -5.03 1.93 -8.52
C GLN A 247 -4.99 0.53 -7.90
N ARG A 248 -3.85 -0.17 -7.95
CA ARG A 248 -3.64 -1.49 -7.39
C ARG A 248 -2.76 -1.45 -6.14
N GLY A 249 -2.24 -0.29 -5.74
CA GLY A 249 -1.32 -0.15 -4.61
C GLY A 249 0.02 -0.85 -4.83
N LEU A 250 0.42 -1.10 -6.09
CA LEU A 250 1.58 -1.95 -6.41
C LEU A 250 2.80 -1.17 -6.84
N GLN A 251 2.62 0.05 -7.31
CA GLN A 251 3.71 0.87 -7.80
C GLN A 251 3.50 2.32 -7.40
N ALA A 252 4.57 2.91 -6.90
CA ALA A 252 4.70 4.34 -6.68
C ALA A 252 4.63 5.07 -8.04
N VAL A 253 3.70 6.00 -8.17
CA VAL A 253 3.41 6.72 -9.43
C VAL A 253 3.51 8.23 -9.29
N GLY A 254 3.58 8.75 -8.07
CA GLY A 254 3.71 10.17 -7.82
C GLY A 254 3.97 10.48 -6.37
N VAL A 255 3.98 11.77 -6.05
CA VAL A 255 4.14 12.32 -4.71
C VAL A 255 3.08 13.39 -4.48
N GLY A 256 2.57 13.49 -3.25
CA GLY A 256 1.61 14.52 -2.88
C GLY A 256 1.69 14.89 -1.40
N LEU A 257 1.11 16.04 -1.07
CA LEU A 257 1.03 16.56 0.30
C LEU A 257 -0.39 16.40 0.85
N PHE A 258 -0.47 15.96 2.09
CA PHE A 258 -1.70 15.64 2.82
C PHE A 258 -1.60 16.28 4.21
N PRO A 259 -2.00 17.56 4.36
CA PRO A 259 -1.70 18.38 5.52
C PRO A 259 -1.94 17.70 6.87
N ASN A 260 -3.08 17.02 7.03
CA ASN A 260 -3.43 16.36 8.28
C ASN A 260 -2.58 15.11 8.53
N LEU A 261 -2.32 14.33 7.47
CA LEU A 261 -1.43 13.17 7.56
C LEU A 261 0.01 13.57 7.94
N CYS A 262 0.49 14.74 7.51
CA CYS A 262 1.82 15.25 7.84
C CYS A 262 2.02 15.53 9.34
N LEU A 263 0.95 15.54 10.15
CA LEU A 263 1.01 15.67 11.61
C LEU A 263 1.17 14.33 12.34
N VAL A 264 1.13 13.20 11.64
CA VAL A 264 1.14 11.87 12.25
C VAL A 264 2.56 11.39 12.42
N ASN A 265 3.04 11.36 13.67
CA ASN A 265 4.42 10.99 13.98
C ASN A 265 4.76 9.53 13.67
N HIS A 266 6.07 9.26 13.64
CA HIS A 266 6.62 7.94 13.43
C HIS A 266 6.60 7.06 14.68
N ASP A 267 6.27 5.77 14.50
CA ASP A 267 6.72 4.66 15.36
C ASP A 267 7.07 3.45 14.47
N CYS A 268 8.12 2.69 14.83
CA CYS A 268 8.50 1.47 14.11
C CYS A 268 7.47 0.34 14.29
N TRP A 269 6.68 0.40 15.35
CA TRP A 269 5.57 -0.50 15.62
C TRP A 269 4.27 0.30 15.78
N PRO A 270 3.74 0.83 14.67
CA PRO A 270 2.70 1.84 14.72
C PRO A 270 1.35 1.27 15.13
N ASN A 271 0.49 2.13 15.69
CA ASN A 271 -0.90 1.79 15.95
C ASN A 271 -1.84 2.10 14.78
N CYS A 272 -1.36 2.81 13.74
CA CYS A 272 -2.11 3.11 12.52
C CYS A 272 -1.32 2.79 11.24
N THR A 273 -2.06 2.73 10.13
CA THR A 273 -1.53 2.58 8.77
C THR A 273 -2.20 3.56 7.82
N VAL A 274 -1.46 3.98 6.80
CA VAL A 274 -1.98 4.82 5.72
C VAL A 274 -2.26 3.95 4.51
N ILE A 275 -3.41 4.17 3.87
CA ILE A 275 -3.70 3.59 2.56
C ILE A 275 -4.18 4.66 1.59
N LEU A 276 -3.78 4.56 0.33
CA LEU A 276 -4.29 5.44 -0.72
C LEU A 276 -5.47 4.79 -1.44
N ASN A 277 -6.65 5.40 -1.34
CA ASN A 277 -7.86 4.95 -2.02
C ASN A 277 -8.40 6.04 -2.95
N ASN A 278 -8.38 5.78 -4.27
CA ASN A 278 -8.87 6.71 -5.30
C ASN A 278 -8.29 8.14 -5.20
N GLY A 279 -6.99 8.26 -4.92
CA GLY A 279 -6.31 9.57 -4.81
C GLY A 279 -6.52 10.30 -3.48
N LYS A 280 -7.11 9.63 -2.48
CA LYS A 280 -7.24 10.13 -1.12
C LYS A 280 -6.52 9.20 -0.16
N VAL A 281 -5.87 9.75 0.86
CA VAL A 281 -5.33 8.92 1.94
C VAL A 281 -6.44 8.58 2.92
N GLU A 282 -6.46 7.37 3.43
CA GLU A 282 -7.24 6.94 4.59
C GLU A 282 -6.26 6.53 5.69
N LEU A 283 -6.40 7.12 6.88
CA LEU A 283 -5.66 6.69 8.06
C LEU A 283 -6.52 5.69 8.84
N ARG A 284 -5.97 4.51 9.09
CA ARG A 284 -6.69 3.37 9.69
C ARG A 284 -5.96 2.80 10.88
N SER A 285 -6.67 2.48 11.96
CA SER A 285 -6.12 1.81 13.13
C SER A 285 -5.79 0.34 12.84
N LEU A 286 -4.63 -0.10 13.31
CA LEU A 286 -4.14 -1.48 13.20
C LEU A 286 -4.60 -2.37 14.37
N GLY A 287 -5.05 -1.77 15.47
CA GLY A 287 -5.41 -2.42 16.72
C GLY A 287 -6.37 -1.56 17.54
N ASN A 288 -6.49 -1.87 18.83
CA ASN A 288 -7.16 -0.97 19.78
C ASN A 288 -6.24 0.23 20.06
N VAL A 289 -6.76 1.45 19.98
CA VAL A 289 -6.08 2.70 20.34
C VAL A 289 -6.93 3.39 21.40
N LYS A 290 -6.33 3.70 22.56
CA LYS A 290 -7.05 4.32 23.67
C LYS A 290 -7.25 5.81 23.44
N GLU A 291 -8.28 6.38 24.07
CA GLU A 291 -8.43 7.84 24.15
C GLU A 291 -7.18 8.47 24.79
N GLY A 292 -6.69 9.55 24.18
CA GLY A 292 -5.48 10.26 24.56
C GLY A 292 -4.17 9.66 24.03
N GLU A 293 -4.20 8.47 23.43
CA GLU A 293 -3.01 7.83 22.86
C GLU A 293 -2.55 8.53 21.58
N GLU A 294 -1.23 8.71 21.41
CA GLU A 294 -0.64 9.28 20.20
C GLU A 294 -0.90 8.34 19.00
N ILE A 295 -1.32 8.93 17.89
CA ILE A 295 -1.50 8.23 16.61
C ILE A 295 -0.16 8.21 15.88
N THR A 296 0.30 7.02 15.51
CA THR A 296 1.59 6.84 14.84
C THR A 296 1.50 5.96 13.60
N VAL A 297 2.39 6.20 12.63
CA VAL A 297 2.57 5.38 11.43
C VAL A 297 4.05 5.03 11.25
N SER A 298 4.37 4.02 10.43
CA SER A 298 5.77 3.71 10.12
C SER A 298 6.21 4.43 8.84
N TYR A 299 7.29 5.21 8.92
CA TYR A 299 7.88 5.90 7.76
C TYR A 299 8.87 5.01 7.00
N VAL A 300 9.37 3.95 7.65
CA VAL A 300 10.35 3.00 7.11
C VAL A 300 9.83 1.57 7.24
N ASP A 301 10.42 0.63 6.50
CA ASP A 301 10.08 -0.79 6.63
C ASP A 301 10.62 -1.36 7.95
N TYR A 302 9.77 -2.06 8.69
CA TYR A 302 10.11 -2.70 9.95
C TYR A 302 11.12 -3.86 9.78
N LEU A 303 11.23 -4.48 8.59
CA LEU A 303 12.17 -5.59 8.38
C LEU A 303 13.65 -5.19 8.52
N ASN A 304 13.98 -3.90 8.49
CA ASN A 304 15.35 -3.45 8.77
C ASN A 304 15.69 -3.60 10.26
N LEU A 305 16.98 -3.72 10.58
CA LEU A 305 17.49 -3.69 11.96
C LEU A 305 17.23 -2.32 12.60
N SER A 306 17.15 -2.25 13.93
CA SER A 306 16.89 -0.99 14.64
C SER A 306 17.89 0.12 14.27
N GLN A 307 19.18 -0.22 14.15
CA GLN A 307 20.21 0.72 13.74
C GLN A 307 19.98 1.25 12.32
N GLU A 308 19.60 0.39 11.38
CA GLU A 308 19.34 0.80 10.00
C GLU A 308 18.04 1.62 9.91
N ARG A 309 16.99 1.27 10.68
CA ARG A 309 15.78 2.11 10.76
C ARG A 309 16.12 3.50 11.29
N LYS A 310 16.91 3.61 12.37
CA LYS A 310 17.36 4.92 12.89
C LYS A 310 18.17 5.70 11.87
N ARG A 311 19.09 5.05 11.14
CA ARG A 311 19.87 5.69 10.08
C ARG A 311 18.95 6.25 8.98
N LEU A 312 18.04 5.43 8.44
CA LEU A 312 17.09 5.86 7.41
C LEU A 312 16.19 7.02 7.88
N LEU A 313 15.76 7.00 9.14
CA LEU A 313 14.93 8.06 9.72
C LEU A 313 15.71 9.36 9.94
N LYS A 314 16.97 9.25 10.38
CA LYS A 314 17.85 10.40 10.57
C LYS A 314 18.21 11.06 9.25
N ASP A 315 18.54 10.26 8.25
CA ASP A 315 18.96 10.75 6.93
C ASP A 315 17.79 11.43 6.19
N GLN A 316 16.55 10.94 6.32
CA GLN A 316 15.40 11.47 5.59
C GLN A 316 14.56 12.48 6.39
N TYR A 317 14.44 12.30 7.71
CA TYR A 317 13.51 13.04 8.57
C TYR A 317 14.21 13.70 9.77
N PHE A 318 15.54 13.67 9.84
CA PHE A 318 16.35 14.46 10.79
C PHE A 318 16.08 14.19 12.28
N PHE A 319 15.60 12.99 12.63
CA PHE A 319 15.38 12.60 14.03
C PHE A 319 15.91 11.20 14.37
N ASP A 320 16.25 11.02 15.65
CA ASP A 320 16.64 9.72 16.21
C ASP A 320 15.42 9.03 16.86
N CYS A 321 14.97 7.91 16.29
CA CYS A 321 13.79 7.19 16.80
C CYS A 321 14.04 6.53 18.16
N THR A 322 13.15 6.82 19.11
CA THR A 322 13.20 6.36 20.51
C THR A 322 12.08 5.39 20.88
N CYS A 323 11.30 4.88 19.92
CA CYS A 323 10.25 3.89 20.18
C CYS A 323 10.82 2.63 20.86
N GLU A 324 9.95 1.86 21.51
CA GLU A 324 10.32 0.64 22.25
C GLU A 324 11.20 -0.29 21.38
N HIS A 325 10.75 -0.58 20.14
CA HIS A 325 11.45 -1.48 19.23
C HIS A 325 12.84 -1.00 18.78
N CYS A 326 13.10 0.31 18.84
CA CYS A 326 14.40 0.90 18.53
C CYS A 326 15.29 1.03 19.77
N THR A 327 14.69 1.16 20.95
CA THR A 327 15.39 1.29 22.22
C THR A 327 15.89 -0.06 22.74
N THR A 328 15.07 -1.11 22.63
CA THR A 328 15.41 -2.47 23.10
C THR A 328 16.04 -3.34 22.01
N GLY A 329 16.02 -2.90 20.75
CA GLY A 329 16.41 -3.74 19.60
C GLY A 329 15.46 -4.91 19.36
N THR A 330 14.16 -4.76 19.69
CA THR A 330 13.16 -5.83 19.52
C THR A 330 13.22 -6.49 18.14
N ASN A 331 13.38 -7.82 18.16
CA ASN A 331 13.51 -8.72 17.00
C ASN A 331 14.80 -8.60 16.19
N ASP A 332 15.78 -7.76 16.56
CA ASP A 332 17.05 -7.69 15.82
C ASP A 332 17.83 -9.01 15.92
N ASP A 333 17.73 -9.70 17.06
CA ASP A 333 18.22 -11.06 17.27
C ASP A 333 17.57 -12.06 16.31
N LEU A 334 16.25 -12.02 16.13
CA LEU A 334 15.52 -12.86 15.19
C LEU A 334 15.88 -12.54 13.74
N LYS A 335 16.05 -11.25 13.42
CA LYS A 335 16.37 -10.75 12.08
C LYS A 335 17.77 -11.14 11.60
N MET A 336 18.67 -11.44 12.54
CA MET A 336 20.05 -11.88 12.29
C MET A 336 20.33 -13.29 12.82
N ALA A 337 19.28 -14.07 13.11
CA ALA A 337 19.44 -15.37 13.76
C ALA A 337 20.09 -16.42 12.84
N GLY A 338 21.01 -17.18 13.41
CA GLY A 338 21.46 -18.46 12.87
C GLY A 338 20.42 -19.57 13.10
N LYS A 339 20.48 -20.61 12.26
CA LYS A 339 19.62 -21.78 12.38
C LYS A 339 19.94 -22.56 13.65
N VAL A 340 18.93 -23.23 14.19
CA VAL A 340 19.07 -24.19 15.29
C VAL A 340 18.80 -25.58 14.72
N VAL A 341 19.77 -26.48 14.80
CA VAL A 341 19.69 -27.86 14.30
C VAL A 341 19.80 -28.78 15.51
N ASP A 342 18.78 -29.61 15.74
CA ASP A 342 18.72 -30.54 16.89
C ASP A 342 19.00 -29.88 18.25
N GLY A 343 18.52 -28.64 18.42
CA GLY A 343 18.72 -27.83 19.63
C GLY A 343 20.08 -27.12 19.72
N VAL A 344 20.96 -27.31 18.74
CA VAL A 344 22.28 -26.68 18.68
C VAL A 344 22.26 -25.49 17.72
N LYS A 345 22.64 -24.31 18.21
CA LYS A 345 22.78 -23.09 17.38
C LYS A 345 24.02 -23.20 16.50
N VAL A 346 23.87 -22.86 15.24
CA VAL A 346 25.02 -22.70 14.32
C VAL A 346 25.97 -21.62 14.86
N PRO A 347 27.31 -21.80 14.81
CA PRO A 347 28.27 -20.85 15.36
C PRO A 347 28.12 -19.44 14.77
N ASP A 348 28.21 -18.41 15.62
CA ASP A 348 27.98 -17.00 15.21
C ASP A 348 28.95 -16.55 14.10
N GLU A 349 30.19 -17.06 14.07
CA GLU A 349 31.16 -16.77 13.01
C GLU A 349 30.69 -17.30 11.64
N GLN A 350 30.07 -18.48 11.62
CA GLN A 350 29.52 -19.05 10.39
C GLN A 350 28.28 -18.27 9.92
N VAL A 351 27.44 -17.83 10.87
CA VAL A 351 26.29 -16.96 10.57
C VAL A 351 26.78 -15.65 9.95
N LYS A 352 27.83 -15.06 10.51
CA LYS A 352 28.44 -13.82 10.01
C LYS A 352 29.02 -14.00 8.60
N GLU A 353 29.81 -15.05 8.36
CA GLU A 353 30.38 -15.34 7.03
C GLU A 353 29.28 -15.47 5.96
N VAL A 354 28.23 -16.25 6.26
CA VAL A 354 27.13 -16.45 5.31
C VAL A 354 26.30 -15.17 5.14
N THR A 355 26.17 -14.35 6.18
CA THR A 355 25.52 -13.04 6.11
C THR A 355 26.27 -12.08 5.17
N GLU A 356 27.59 -11.97 5.31
CA GLU A 356 28.43 -11.14 4.45
C GLU A 356 28.37 -11.60 2.99
N TYR A 357 28.47 -12.92 2.76
CA TYR A 357 28.27 -13.49 1.44
C TYR A 357 26.88 -13.16 0.86
N SER A 358 25.83 -13.21 1.69
CA SER A 358 24.46 -12.91 1.28
C SER A 358 24.30 -11.46 0.82
N LEU A 359 24.94 -10.51 1.50
CA LEU A 359 24.94 -9.10 1.13
C LEU A 359 25.54 -8.86 -0.26
N ASP A 360 26.65 -9.52 -0.58
CA ASP A 360 27.27 -9.39 -1.90
C ASP A 360 26.44 -10.05 -3.00
N MET A 361 25.79 -11.18 -2.70
CA MET A 361 24.87 -11.81 -3.64
C MET A 361 23.62 -10.95 -3.89
N LEU A 362 23.11 -10.24 -2.86
CA LEU A 362 21.99 -9.31 -3.03
C LEU A 362 22.33 -8.16 -3.99
N LYS A 363 23.52 -7.57 -3.89
CA LYS A 363 23.97 -6.52 -4.84
C LYS A 363 23.98 -7.03 -6.29
N LYS A 364 24.53 -8.24 -6.52
CA LYS A 364 24.56 -8.87 -7.85
C LYS A 364 23.14 -9.17 -8.36
N MET A 365 22.29 -9.69 -7.49
CA MET A 365 20.89 -10.01 -7.78
C MET A 365 20.11 -8.75 -8.19
N GLU A 366 20.27 -7.65 -7.46
CA GLU A 366 19.61 -6.37 -7.74
C GLU A 366 20.05 -5.80 -9.09
N GLN A 367 21.36 -5.83 -9.39
CA GLN A 367 21.87 -5.41 -10.70
C GLN A 367 21.29 -6.26 -11.83
N ALA A 368 21.29 -7.59 -11.70
CA ALA A 368 20.71 -8.49 -12.71
C ALA A 368 19.20 -8.25 -12.90
N ARG A 369 18.49 -7.88 -11.83
CA ARG A 369 17.07 -7.52 -11.87
C ARG A 369 16.83 -6.21 -12.62
N VAL A 370 17.65 -5.19 -12.38
CA VAL A 370 17.59 -3.90 -13.10
C VAL A 370 17.86 -4.12 -14.60
N ASP A 371 18.83 -4.97 -14.94
CA ASP A 371 19.15 -5.35 -16.32
C ASP A 371 18.06 -6.21 -16.99
N GLY A 372 17.04 -6.64 -16.25
CA GLY A 372 15.98 -7.53 -16.76
C GLY A 372 16.42 -8.97 -17.02
N LYS A 373 17.57 -9.40 -16.46
CA LYS A 373 18.15 -10.75 -16.62
C LYS A 373 17.54 -11.74 -15.61
N TYR A 374 16.24 -12.01 -15.75
CA TYR A 374 15.46 -12.76 -14.75
C TYR A 374 15.96 -14.20 -14.48
N HIS A 375 16.50 -14.89 -15.49
CA HIS A 375 17.08 -16.23 -15.28
C HIS A 375 18.37 -16.17 -14.45
N GLU A 376 19.17 -15.11 -14.62
CA GLU A 376 20.36 -14.86 -13.81
C GLU A 376 19.99 -14.52 -12.37
N VAL A 377 18.91 -13.75 -12.17
CA VAL A 377 18.37 -13.48 -10.83
C VAL A 377 18.03 -14.79 -10.11
N VAL A 378 17.31 -15.71 -10.78
CA VAL A 378 16.97 -17.01 -10.20
C VAL A 378 18.23 -17.82 -9.87
N LYS A 379 19.23 -17.83 -10.76
CA LYS A 379 20.51 -18.52 -10.53
C LYS A 379 21.21 -18.00 -9.29
N ILE A 380 21.36 -16.68 -9.17
CA ILE A 380 21.98 -16.01 -8.01
C ILE A 380 21.21 -16.34 -6.72
N CYS A 381 19.87 -16.30 -6.75
CA CYS A 381 19.06 -16.67 -5.60
C CYS A 381 19.29 -18.13 -5.17
N ARG A 382 19.29 -19.08 -6.11
CA ARG A 382 19.52 -20.51 -5.78
C ARG A 382 20.90 -20.75 -5.18
N GLU A 383 21.95 -20.24 -5.81
CA GLU A 383 23.33 -20.34 -5.31
C GLU A 383 23.46 -19.73 -3.91
N CYS A 384 22.81 -18.59 -3.65
CA CYS A 384 22.84 -17.98 -2.34
C CYS A 384 22.08 -18.81 -1.30
N LEU A 385 20.88 -19.26 -1.64
CA LEU A 385 20.01 -20.05 -0.76
C LEU A 385 20.62 -21.41 -0.38
N GLU A 386 21.36 -22.05 -1.28
CA GLU A 386 22.11 -23.27 -0.98
C GLU A 386 23.13 -23.08 0.16
N ARG A 387 23.73 -21.89 0.27
CA ARG A 387 24.63 -21.54 1.39
C ARG A 387 23.88 -21.01 2.62
N GLN A 388 22.75 -20.34 2.44
CA GLN A 388 21.97 -19.75 3.54
C GLN A 388 21.18 -20.80 4.33
N GLU A 389 20.43 -21.70 3.67
CA GLU A 389 19.44 -22.56 4.33
C GLU A 389 20.00 -23.50 5.42
N PRO A 390 21.26 -23.98 5.35
CA PRO A 390 21.86 -24.73 6.45
C PRO A 390 22.25 -23.88 7.66
N VAL A 391 22.48 -22.57 7.47
CA VAL A 391 23.16 -21.69 8.44
C VAL A 391 22.25 -20.62 9.03
N LEU A 392 21.38 -20.00 8.23
CA LEU A 392 20.53 -18.87 8.64
C LEU A 392 19.13 -19.36 9.06
N ALA A 393 18.56 -18.73 10.08
CA ALA A 393 17.19 -19.02 10.50
C ALA A 393 16.16 -18.49 9.48
N ASP A 394 14.95 -19.03 9.51
CA ASP A 394 13.85 -18.62 8.62
C ASP A 394 13.36 -17.18 8.88
N THR A 395 13.82 -16.54 9.97
CA THR A 395 13.58 -15.12 10.27
C THR A 395 14.72 -14.21 9.83
N HIS A 396 15.83 -14.76 9.33
CA HIS A 396 16.97 -13.95 8.93
C HIS A 396 16.62 -13.10 7.71
N ILE A 397 16.79 -11.78 7.81
CA ILE A 397 16.27 -10.81 6.83
C ILE A 397 16.84 -10.99 5.41
N TYR A 398 18.11 -11.38 5.27
CA TYR A 398 18.71 -11.61 3.96
C TYR A 398 18.26 -12.93 3.32
N GLN A 399 17.96 -13.95 4.12
CA GLN A 399 17.32 -15.18 3.62
C GLN A 399 15.88 -14.90 3.17
N LEU A 400 15.11 -14.15 3.96
CA LEU A 400 13.78 -13.67 3.60
C LEU A 400 13.78 -12.86 2.30
N ARG A 401 14.77 -11.98 2.11
CA ARG A 401 14.95 -11.18 0.88
C ARG A 401 15.21 -12.05 -0.35
N MET A 402 16.03 -13.09 -0.20
CA MET A 402 16.29 -14.05 -1.27
C MET A 402 15.05 -14.86 -1.61
N TRP A 403 14.35 -15.42 -0.63
CA TRP A 403 13.08 -16.15 -0.86
C TRP A 403 12.01 -15.27 -1.51
N SER A 404 11.87 -14.03 -1.04
CA SER A 404 10.93 -13.07 -1.63
C SER A 404 11.24 -12.83 -3.11
N THR A 405 12.50 -12.53 -3.44
CA THR A 405 12.88 -12.24 -4.83
C THR A 405 12.78 -13.48 -5.72
N ALA A 406 13.24 -14.64 -5.24
CA ALA A 406 13.14 -15.90 -5.97
C ALA A 406 11.66 -16.23 -6.29
N SER A 407 10.77 -16.16 -5.29
CA SER A 407 9.33 -16.36 -5.46
C SER A 407 8.73 -15.43 -6.51
N GLU A 408 9.04 -14.14 -6.46
CA GLU A 408 8.52 -13.15 -7.41
C GLU A 408 8.96 -13.43 -8.85
N VAL A 409 10.25 -13.74 -9.04
CA VAL A 409 10.83 -13.97 -10.37
C VAL A 409 10.37 -15.30 -10.94
N LEU A 410 10.37 -16.37 -10.15
CA LEU A 410 9.86 -17.68 -10.56
C LEU A 410 8.37 -17.62 -10.91
N SER A 411 7.56 -16.89 -10.13
CA SER A 411 6.14 -16.64 -10.46
C SER A 411 6.00 -15.90 -11.79
N TYR A 412 6.85 -14.91 -12.07
CA TYR A 412 6.88 -14.20 -13.35
C TYR A 412 7.25 -15.11 -14.53
N LEU A 413 8.19 -16.03 -14.31
CA LEU A 413 8.61 -17.06 -15.27
C LEU A 413 7.65 -18.27 -15.33
N GLN A 414 6.56 -18.27 -14.55
CA GLN A 414 5.55 -19.33 -14.47
C GLN A 414 6.04 -20.66 -13.88
N TYR A 415 7.14 -20.65 -13.11
CA TYR A 415 7.60 -21.80 -12.32
C TYR A 415 6.89 -21.82 -10.95
N PHE A 416 5.57 -22.01 -10.96
CA PHE A 416 4.74 -21.82 -9.77
C PHE A 416 5.02 -22.77 -8.63
N SER A 417 5.34 -24.05 -8.90
CA SER A 417 5.61 -25.04 -7.84
C SER A 417 6.83 -24.67 -6.99
N GLU A 418 7.92 -24.26 -7.63
CA GLU A 418 9.13 -23.80 -6.93
C GLU A 418 8.89 -22.44 -6.26
N ALA A 419 8.21 -21.51 -6.94
CA ALA A 419 7.85 -20.23 -6.38
C ALA A 419 7.01 -20.37 -5.09
N ALA A 420 6.07 -21.32 -5.06
CA ALA A 420 5.22 -21.59 -3.90
C ALA A 420 6.05 -22.03 -2.68
N THR A 421 7.09 -22.84 -2.88
CA THR A 421 8.01 -23.25 -1.80
C THR A 421 8.68 -22.04 -1.13
N TYR A 422 9.28 -21.15 -1.93
CA TYR A 422 9.91 -19.94 -1.39
C TYR A 422 8.89 -18.96 -0.82
N ALA A 423 7.72 -18.82 -1.45
CA ALA A 423 6.65 -17.97 -0.95
C ALA A 423 6.15 -18.41 0.43
N ARG A 424 6.05 -19.71 0.69
CA ARG A 424 5.67 -20.25 2.00
C ARG A 424 6.71 -19.92 3.06
N LYS A 425 7.98 -20.28 2.81
CA LYS A 425 9.10 -19.99 3.73
C LYS A 425 9.18 -18.50 4.08
N MET A 426 9.04 -17.63 3.08
CA MET A 426 8.99 -16.17 3.26
C MET A 426 7.83 -15.74 4.16
N VAL A 427 6.60 -16.18 3.89
CA VAL A 427 5.43 -15.78 4.71
C VAL A 427 5.57 -16.29 6.15
N ASP A 428 6.06 -17.50 6.36
CA ASP A 428 6.24 -18.06 7.70
C ASP A 428 7.24 -17.26 8.54
N GLY A 429 8.32 -16.75 7.93
CA GLY A 429 9.23 -15.84 8.62
C GLY A 429 8.65 -14.44 8.81
N TYR A 430 7.94 -13.89 7.82
CA TYR A 430 7.26 -12.60 7.95
C TYR A 430 6.23 -12.58 9.08
N LEU A 431 5.52 -13.69 9.31
CA LEU A 431 4.56 -13.84 10.41
C LEU A 431 5.18 -13.77 11.80
N LYS A 432 6.48 -14.03 11.92
CA LYS A 432 7.23 -13.95 13.19
C LYS A 432 7.78 -12.54 13.44
N LEU A 433 7.85 -11.70 12.41
CA LEU A 433 8.53 -10.40 12.47
C LEU A 433 7.56 -9.23 12.38
N TYR A 434 6.63 -9.23 11.43
CA TYR A 434 5.73 -8.11 11.22
C TYR A 434 4.59 -8.06 12.25
N HIS A 435 4.06 -6.85 12.46
CA HIS A 435 2.77 -6.69 13.12
C HIS A 435 1.70 -7.55 12.41
N PRO A 436 0.81 -8.26 13.14
CA PRO A 436 -0.17 -9.17 12.54
C PRO A 436 -1.09 -8.53 11.50
N ASN A 437 -1.37 -7.23 11.66
CA ASN A 437 -2.16 -6.44 10.72
C ASN A 437 -1.30 -5.54 9.82
N ASN A 438 -0.01 -5.83 9.62
CA ASN A 438 0.84 -5.03 8.73
C ASN A 438 0.39 -5.18 7.25
N GLY A 439 0.27 -4.06 6.53
CA GLY A 439 -0.15 -4.06 5.13
C GLY A 439 0.80 -4.83 4.20
N ALA A 440 2.12 -4.74 4.40
CA ALA A 440 3.10 -5.47 3.60
C ALA A 440 3.00 -6.99 3.83
N LEU A 441 2.76 -7.42 5.07
CA LEU A 441 2.44 -8.82 5.40
C LEU A 441 1.17 -9.30 4.68
N GLY A 442 0.09 -8.51 4.71
CA GLY A 442 -1.16 -8.84 4.01
C GLY A 442 -0.95 -9.00 2.51
N MET A 443 -0.21 -8.07 1.90
CA MET A 443 0.10 -8.10 0.46
C MET A 443 1.04 -9.26 0.08
N ALA A 444 2.04 -9.57 0.91
CA ALA A 444 2.93 -10.71 0.70
C ALA A 444 2.19 -12.05 0.81
N THR A 445 1.30 -12.18 1.81
CA THR A 445 0.46 -13.36 2.01
C THR A 445 -0.51 -13.55 0.86
N MET A 446 -1.10 -12.45 0.34
CA MET A 446 -1.94 -12.50 -0.86
C MET A 446 -1.18 -13.07 -2.06
N ARG A 447 0.02 -12.53 -2.34
CA ARG A 447 0.85 -13.01 -3.46
C ARG A 447 1.22 -14.48 -3.29
N ALA A 448 1.64 -14.88 -2.09
CA ALA A 448 1.98 -16.27 -1.79
C ALA A 448 0.79 -17.21 -2.00
N GLY A 449 -0.41 -16.82 -1.55
CA GLY A 449 -1.63 -17.61 -1.74
C GLY A 449 -1.99 -17.78 -3.21
N VAL A 450 -1.85 -16.73 -4.02
CA VAL A 450 -2.06 -16.83 -5.48
C VAL A 450 -1.01 -17.72 -6.13
N THR A 451 0.27 -17.62 -5.76
CA THR A 451 1.33 -18.50 -6.28
C THR A 451 1.05 -19.97 -5.95
N HIS A 452 0.59 -20.28 -4.72
CA HIS A 452 0.20 -21.63 -4.33
C HIS A 452 -1.00 -22.14 -5.12
N TRP A 453 -2.02 -21.30 -5.30
CA TRP A 453 -3.19 -21.64 -6.10
C TRP A 453 -2.79 -21.98 -7.54
N GLN A 454 -1.94 -21.18 -8.17
CA GLN A 454 -1.43 -21.45 -9.52
C GLN A 454 -0.53 -22.69 -9.61
N ALA A 455 0.09 -23.10 -8.50
CA ALA A 455 0.83 -24.35 -8.41
C ALA A 455 -0.09 -25.59 -8.21
N GLY A 456 -1.41 -25.41 -8.17
CA GLY A 456 -2.38 -26.47 -7.89
C GLY A 456 -2.48 -26.83 -6.40
N LEU A 457 -1.83 -26.08 -5.51
CA LEU A 457 -1.82 -26.32 -4.06
C LEU A 457 -3.02 -25.61 -3.41
N ILE A 458 -4.23 -26.02 -3.77
CA ILE A 458 -5.47 -25.27 -3.49
C ILE A 458 -5.74 -25.06 -2.00
N GLU A 459 -5.49 -26.06 -1.15
CA GLU A 459 -5.75 -25.94 0.30
C GLU A 459 -4.92 -24.82 0.94
N VAL A 460 -3.62 -24.80 0.62
CA VAL A 460 -2.71 -23.77 1.15
C VAL A 460 -2.95 -22.43 0.47
N GLY A 461 -3.20 -22.42 -0.84
CA GLY A 461 -3.53 -21.21 -1.58
C GLY A 461 -4.76 -20.51 -1.01
N HIS A 462 -5.85 -21.25 -0.79
CA HIS A 462 -7.07 -20.72 -0.19
C HIS A 462 -6.84 -20.22 1.25
N GLY A 463 -6.13 -20.99 2.08
CA GLY A 463 -5.81 -20.59 3.45
C GLY A 463 -5.03 -19.27 3.54
N MET A 464 -4.02 -19.10 2.68
CA MET A 464 -3.25 -17.86 2.58
C MET A 464 -4.10 -16.70 2.05
N ILE A 465 -4.95 -16.92 1.04
CA ILE A 465 -5.87 -15.89 0.51
C ILE A 465 -6.85 -15.42 1.60
N CYS A 466 -7.41 -16.33 2.40
CA CYS A 466 -8.28 -15.98 3.52
C CYS A 466 -7.54 -15.16 4.59
N LYS A 467 -6.31 -15.54 4.94
CA LYS A 467 -5.47 -14.78 5.89
C LYS A 467 -5.09 -13.41 5.36
N ALA A 468 -4.76 -13.30 4.09
CA ALA A 468 -4.52 -12.02 3.45
C ALA A 468 -5.77 -11.15 3.49
N TYR A 469 -6.95 -11.73 3.20
CA TYR A 469 -8.21 -11.00 3.23
C TYR A 469 -8.51 -10.40 4.60
N SER A 470 -8.26 -11.12 5.70
CA SER A 470 -8.46 -10.57 7.05
C SER A 470 -7.56 -9.36 7.34
N ILE A 471 -6.29 -9.39 6.92
CA ILE A 471 -5.34 -8.28 7.12
C ILE A 471 -5.69 -7.08 6.23
N ILE A 472 -6.03 -7.34 4.96
CA ILE A 472 -6.36 -6.31 3.97
C ILE A 472 -7.70 -5.64 4.30
N MET A 473 -8.65 -6.36 4.88
CA MET A 473 -9.90 -5.77 5.40
C MET A 473 -9.65 -4.71 6.49
N ILE A 474 -8.63 -4.88 7.33
CA ILE A 474 -8.25 -3.90 8.36
C ILE A 474 -7.52 -2.72 7.72
N THR A 475 -6.45 -3.03 6.99
CA THR A 475 -5.50 -2.03 6.47
C THR A 475 -6.03 -1.20 5.30
N HIS A 476 -6.86 -1.80 4.44
CA HIS A 476 -7.38 -1.15 3.23
C HIS A 476 -8.90 -0.93 3.28
N GLY A 477 -9.63 -1.76 4.02
CA GLY A 477 -11.09 -1.69 4.10
C GLY A 477 -11.84 -2.33 2.92
N PRO A 478 -13.16 -2.55 3.06
CA PRO A 478 -13.97 -3.29 2.08
C PRO A 478 -14.14 -2.58 0.73
N THR A 479 -13.99 -1.26 0.71
CA THR A 479 -14.23 -0.45 -0.48
C THR A 479 -13.00 -0.34 -1.39
N HIS A 480 -11.82 -0.70 -0.88
CA HIS A 480 -10.56 -0.58 -1.62
C HIS A 480 -10.50 -1.57 -2.79
N PRO A 481 -9.97 -1.19 -3.97
CA PRO A 481 -9.89 -2.06 -5.14
C PRO A 481 -9.19 -3.41 -4.87
N ILE A 482 -8.05 -3.40 -4.16
CA ILE A 482 -7.32 -4.62 -3.79
C ILE A 482 -8.20 -5.57 -2.97
N THR A 483 -8.97 -5.04 -2.01
CA THR A 483 -9.84 -5.85 -1.15
C THR A 483 -10.93 -6.53 -1.96
N LYS A 484 -11.51 -5.83 -2.95
CA LYS A 484 -12.53 -6.39 -3.85
C LYS A 484 -11.97 -7.47 -4.76
N ASP A 485 -10.78 -7.24 -5.33
CA ASP A 485 -10.10 -8.23 -6.16
C ASP A 485 -9.77 -9.48 -5.32
N LEU A 486 -9.32 -9.28 -4.07
CA LEU A 486 -9.02 -10.37 -3.14
C LEU A 486 -10.26 -11.13 -2.69
N GLU A 487 -11.39 -10.45 -2.47
CA GLU A 487 -12.67 -11.11 -2.18
C GLU A 487 -13.12 -12.02 -3.32
N ALA A 488 -12.98 -11.56 -4.57
CA ALA A 488 -13.29 -12.37 -5.74
C ALA A 488 -12.37 -13.61 -5.83
N MET A 489 -11.07 -13.45 -5.58
CA MET A 489 -10.12 -14.58 -5.52
C MET A 489 -10.46 -15.56 -4.39
N ARG A 490 -10.89 -15.05 -3.23
CA ARG A 490 -11.32 -15.88 -2.09
C ARG A 490 -12.54 -16.73 -2.45
N GLN A 491 -13.54 -16.15 -3.10
CA GLN A 491 -14.74 -16.88 -3.55
C GLN A 491 -14.40 -17.97 -4.57
N GLN A 492 -13.51 -17.68 -5.52
CA GLN A 492 -13.08 -18.64 -6.54
C GLN A 492 -12.33 -19.83 -5.92
N THR A 493 -11.33 -19.55 -5.07
CA THR A 493 -10.56 -20.61 -4.40
C THR A 493 -11.40 -21.41 -3.41
N GLU A 494 -12.43 -20.80 -2.81
CA GLU A 494 -13.39 -21.53 -1.98
C GLU A 494 -14.19 -22.55 -2.80
N MET A 495 -14.68 -22.17 -3.99
CA MET A 495 -15.37 -23.09 -4.89
C MET A 495 -14.47 -24.23 -5.35
N GLU A 496 -13.24 -23.91 -5.77
CA GLU A 496 -12.27 -24.91 -6.22
C GLU A 496 -11.86 -25.87 -5.10
N LEU A 497 -11.66 -25.36 -3.88
CA LEU A 497 -11.37 -26.19 -2.71
C LEU A 497 -12.53 -27.13 -2.39
N ARG A 498 -13.78 -26.67 -2.50
CA ARG A 498 -14.96 -27.52 -2.32
C ARG A 498 -14.97 -28.64 -3.35
N MET A 499 -14.75 -28.33 -4.63
CA MET A 499 -14.67 -29.34 -5.70
C MET A 499 -13.55 -30.35 -5.45
N PHE A 500 -12.37 -29.89 -5.02
CA PHE A 500 -11.24 -30.74 -4.67
C PHE A 500 -11.61 -31.74 -3.56
N LYS A 501 -12.20 -31.26 -2.46
CA LYS A 501 -12.63 -32.11 -1.34
C LYS A 501 -13.76 -33.08 -1.71
N GLN A 502 -14.68 -32.66 -2.56
CA GLN A 502 -15.77 -33.51 -3.06
C GLN A 502 -15.20 -34.67 -3.89
N ASN A 503 -14.19 -34.40 -4.73
CA ASN A 503 -13.50 -35.44 -5.50
C ASN A 503 -12.74 -36.43 -4.59
N GLU A 504 -12.00 -35.95 -3.59
CA GLU A 504 -11.34 -36.83 -2.61
C GLU A 504 -12.34 -37.70 -1.85
N PHE A 505 -13.48 -37.12 -1.46
CA PHE A 505 -14.56 -37.85 -0.80
C PHE A 505 -15.14 -38.95 -1.71
N VAL A 506 -15.35 -38.67 -2.99
CA VAL A 506 -15.77 -39.67 -3.98
C VAL A 506 -14.73 -40.79 -4.08
N TYR A 507 -13.44 -40.48 -4.21
CA TYR A 507 -12.37 -41.49 -4.22
C TYR A 507 -12.34 -42.32 -2.93
N HIS A 508 -12.52 -41.70 -1.77
CA HIS A 508 -12.58 -42.38 -0.49
C HIS A 508 -13.80 -43.30 -0.39
N GLN A 509 -14.98 -42.84 -0.82
CA GLN A 509 -16.19 -43.67 -0.89
C GLN A 509 -16.00 -44.86 -1.84
N MET A 510 -15.39 -44.64 -3.01
CA MET A 510 -15.07 -45.72 -3.95
C MET A 510 -14.13 -46.75 -3.31
N ARG A 511 -13.11 -46.29 -2.58
CA ARG A 511 -12.17 -47.16 -1.85
C ARG A 511 -12.87 -47.93 -0.73
N GLU A 512 -13.70 -47.29 0.08
CA GLU A 512 -14.46 -47.92 1.17
C GLU A 512 -15.48 -48.95 0.66
N ALA A 513 -16.21 -48.63 -0.42
CA ALA A 513 -17.13 -49.56 -1.06
C ALA A 513 -16.39 -50.77 -1.63
N ALA A 514 -15.22 -50.56 -2.23
CA ALA A 514 -14.33 -51.64 -2.69
C ALA A 514 -13.80 -52.50 -1.54
N LEU A 515 -13.41 -51.90 -0.41
CA LEU A 515 -12.95 -52.63 0.78
C LEU A 515 -14.06 -53.44 1.46
N LYS A 516 -15.32 -52.99 1.36
CA LYS A 516 -16.50 -53.61 2.00
C LYS A 516 -17.30 -54.53 1.08
N ASN A 517 -16.88 -54.74 -0.18
CA ASN A 517 -17.62 -55.50 -1.20
C ASN A 517 -19.08 -55.02 -1.37
N GLN A 518 -19.31 -53.71 -1.27
CA GLN A 518 -20.64 -53.13 -1.45
C GLN A 518 -20.78 -52.50 -2.85
N PRO A 519 -21.93 -52.64 -3.53
CA PRO A 519 -22.17 -51.98 -4.81
C PRO A 519 -22.16 -50.46 -4.64
N MET A 520 -21.55 -49.75 -5.59
CA MET A 520 -21.48 -48.29 -5.59
C MET A 520 -22.90 -47.70 -5.66
N SER A 521 -23.26 -46.91 -4.65
CA SER A 521 -24.42 -46.02 -4.70
C SER A 521 -23.90 -44.60 -4.88
N MET A 522 -24.09 -44.00 -6.06
CA MET A 522 -23.91 -42.56 -6.23
C MET A 522 -25.08 -41.86 -5.52
N GLN A 523 -24.96 -41.63 -4.22
CA GLN A 523 -25.93 -40.78 -3.53
C GLN A 523 -25.69 -39.32 -3.92
N ALA A 524 -26.77 -38.62 -4.24
CA ALA A 524 -26.77 -37.17 -4.36
C ALA A 524 -26.33 -36.53 -3.03
N GLU A 525 -25.77 -35.32 -3.13
CA GLU A 525 -25.19 -34.51 -2.04
C GLU A 525 -25.71 -34.82 -0.63
N PRO A 526 -24.84 -35.00 0.38
CA PRO A 526 -25.25 -34.78 1.75
C PRO A 526 -25.54 -33.28 1.89
N VAL A 527 -26.82 -32.93 1.88
CA VAL A 527 -27.29 -31.67 2.46
C VAL A 527 -27.17 -31.83 3.96
N GLU A 528 -26.01 -31.50 4.54
CA GLU A 528 -25.88 -31.41 5.98
C GLU A 528 -25.71 -29.97 6.46
N GLU A 529 -26.77 -29.58 7.16
CA GLU A 529 -26.99 -28.44 8.04
C GLU A 529 -25.74 -27.83 8.68
N GLY A 530 -25.59 -26.53 8.46
CA GLY A 530 -25.24 -25.62 9.54
C GLY A 530 -23.75 -25.41 9.83
N ILE A 531 -23.07 -24.66 8.96
CA ILE A 531 -21.97 -23.77 9.37
C ILE A 531 -22.54 -22.59 10.19
N LYS A 532 -23.20 -22.89 11.30
CA LYS A 532 -23.60 -21.90 12.33
C LYS A 532 -22.77 -22.01 13.60
N ASN A 533 -21.93 -23.03 13.73
CA ASN A 533 -21.20 -23.31 14.98
C ASN A 533 -19.70 -22.94 14.97
N LEU A 534 -19.17 -22.33 13.90
CA LEU A 534 -17.81 -21.75 13.91
C LEU A 534 -17.75 -20.33 14.53
N PHE A 535 -18.89 -19.76 14.93
CA PHE A 535 -18.99 -18.42 15.55
C PHE A 535 -19.72 -18.41 16.90
N ARG A 536 -19.61 -19.46 17.73
CA ARG A 536 -19.96 -19.36 19.15
C ARG A 536 -18.73 -19.54 20.02
N ARG A 537 -18.40 -18.44 20.71
CA ARG A 537 -17.39 -18.27 21.77
C ARG A 537 -17.27 -19.50 22.68
N LYS A 538 -16.03 -19.87 22.99
CA LYS A 538 -15.49 -19.66 24.34
C LYS A 538 -14.18 -18.90 24.22
#